data_AF-A0A829F5L7-F1
#
_entry.id   AF-A0A829F5L7-F1
#
_cell.length_a   1.000
_cell.length_b   1.000
_cell.length_c   1.000
_cell.angle_alpha   90.00
_cell.angle_beta   90.00
_cell.angle_gamma   90.00
#
_symmetry.space_group_name_H-M   'P 1'
#
loop_
_entity.id
_entity.type
_entity.pdbx_description
1 polymer ?
#
loop_
_entity_poly.entity_id
_entity_poly.type
_entity_poly.pdbx_seq_one_letter_code
_entity_poly.pdbx_strand_id
1 'polypeptide(L)'
;MIAIYGKEAAKIFYDPRNFKREGAMPKLVRSTLLGEEGVQILDGEQHHHRKNYFMDLMTPERMTDYHDLLERNLSHELDKQSGTFELFSLTKNVLFKTICEWSGINLAPLSQLEISELADFIKLLCSAGLSPPLSPI
;
A
#
# COMPACT_ATOMS: atom_id res chain seq x y z
N MET A 1 26.74 4.35 -0.32
CA MET A 1 25.39 4.74 0.13
C MET A 1 25.50 6.05 0.90
N ILE A 2 24.60 7.00 0.67
CA ILE A 2 24.54 8.28 1.39
C ILE A 2 23.25 8.27 2.20
N ALA A 3 23.34 8.56 3.49
CA ALA A 3 22.16 8.74 4.35
C ALA A 3 21.94 10.24 4.57
N ILE A 4 20.71 10.70 4.35
CA ILE A 4 20.29 12.09 4.54
C ILE A 4 18.99 12.11 5.35
N TYR A 5 18.81 13.14 6.16
CA TYR A 5 17.63 13.26 7.02
C TYR A 5 17.26 14.73 7.25
N GLY A 6 16.01 14.96 7.67
CA GLY A 6 15.48 16.28 7.96
C GLY A 6 14.85 16.98 6.75
N LYS A 7 14.09 18.05 7.03
CA LYS A 7 13.27 18.78 6.06
C LYS A 7 14.07 19.32 4.87
N GLU A 8 15.23 19.91 5.12
CA GLU A 8 16.04 20.53 4.06
C GLU A 8 16.64 19.46 3.13
N ALA A 9 17.11 18.34 3.68
CA ALA A 9 17.55 17.21 2.87
C ALA A 9 16.41 16.62 2.03
N ALA A 10 15.20 16.53 2.58
CA ALA A 10 14.04 16.04 1.85
C ALA A 10 13.72 16.92 0.64
N LYS A 11 13.79 18.25 0.75
CA LYS A 11 13.59 19.16 -0.40
C LYS A 11 14.58 18.86 -1.53
N ILE A 12 15.85 18.64 -1.20
CA ILE A 12 16.89 18.30 -2.18
C ILE A 12 16.60 16.93 -2.80
N PHE A 13 16.19 15.94 -1.99
CA PHE A 13 15.87 14.58 -2.42
C PHE A 13 14.66 14.50 -3.37
N TYR A 14 13.63 15.31 -3.14
CA TYR A 14 12.41 15.33 -3.96
C TYR A 14 12.54 16.20 -5.22
N ASP A 15 13.63 16.94 -5.39
CA ASP A 15 13.88 17.69 -6.63
C ASP A 15 14.33 16.73 -7.75
N PRO A 16 13.52 16.56 -8.82
CA PRO A 16 13.81 15.60 -9.88
C PRO A 16 15.03 15.98 -10.74
N ARG A 17 15.59 17.18 -10.57
CA ARG A 17 16.85 17.59 -11.21
C ARG A 17 18.07 16.92 -10.57
N ASN A 18 17.95 16.51 -9.31
CA ASN A 18 19.05 15.96 -8.52
C ASN A 18 19.04 14.42 -8.46
N PHE A 19 17.87 13.78 -8.59
CA PHE A 19 17.71 12.32 -8.40
C PHE A 19 16.78 11.69 -9.43
N LYS A 20 17.06 10.43 -9.75
CA LYS A 20 16.21 9.53 -10.54
C LYS A 20 15.79 8.31 -9.73
N ARG A 21 14.68 7.69 -10.11
CA ARG A 21 14.15 6.46 -9.48
C ARG A 21 14.45 5.22 -10.31
N GLU A 22 14.59 5.39 -11.63
CA GLU A 22 15.03 4.33 -12.52
C GLU A 22 16.34 3.70 -12.03
N GLY A 23 16.34 2.37 -11.89
CA GLY A 23 17.52 1.60 -11.44
C GLY A 23 17.89 1.73 -9.97
N ALA A 24 17.23 2.61 -9.19
CA ALA A 24 17.57 2.82 -7.77
C ALA A 24 17.04 1.71 -6.85
N MET A 25 15.96 1.02 -7.27
CA MET A 25 15.28 0.04 -6.43
C MET A 25 15.93 -1.35 -6.49
N PRO A 26 16.29 -1.95 -5.34
CA PRO A 26 16.80 -3.32 -5.29
C PRO A 26 15.81 -4.31 -5.91
N LYS A 27 16.35 -5.31 -6.63
CA LYS A 27 15.53 -6.33 -7.32
C LYS A 27 14.53 -7.03 -6.39
N LEU A 28 14.95 -7.37 -5.16
CA LEU A 28 14.09 -8.04 -4.19
C LEU A 28 12.82 -7.22 -3.86
N VAL A 29 12.93 -5.89 -3.78
CA VAL A 29 11.80 -5.01 -3.48
C VAL A 29 10.83 -4.96 -4.67
N ARG A 30 11.36 -4.97 -5.91
CA ARG A 30 10.54 -5.02 -7.13
C ARG A 30 9.80 -6.36 -7.28
N SER A 31 10.50 -7.47 -7.06
CA SER A 31 9.93 -8.80 -7.27
C SER A 31 8.90 -9.23 -6.21
N THR A 32 8.72 -8.46 -5.13
CA THR A 32 7.82 -8.81 -4.02
C THR A 32 6.82 -7.71 -3.71
N LEU A 33 7.28 -6.51 -3.37
CA LEU A 33 6.44 -5.46 -2.76
C LEU A 33 5.81 -4.53 -3.78
N LEU A 34 6.58 -4.06 -4.77
CA LEU A 34 6.19 -2.93 -5.61
C LEU A 34 5.90 -3.31 -7.07
N GLY A 35 6.19 -4.55 -7.46
CA GLY A 35 6.14 -5.01 -8.84
C GLY A 35 7.31 -4.50 -9.68
N GLU A 36 7.51 -5.11 -10.85
CA GLU A 36 8.66 -4.81 -11.73
C GLU A 36 8.45 -3.55 -12.59
N GLU A 37 7.20 -3.23 -12.95
CA GLU A 37 6.86 -2.16 -13.90
C GLU A 37 5.95 -1.07 -13.29
N GLY A 38 5.97 -0.99 -11.96
CA GLY A 38 5.17 -0.04 -11.20
C GLY A 38 5.58 1.42 -11.43
N VAL A 39 4.72 2.35 -11.01
CA VAL A 39 4.98 3.80 -11.10
C VAL A 39 6.25 4.23 -10.35
N GLN A 40 6.69 3.44 -9.37
CA GLN A 40 7.80 3.73 -8.45
C GLN A 40 9.17 3.76 -9.13
N ILE A 41 9.31 3.17 -10.34
CA ILE A 41 10.56 3.12 -11.10
C ILE A 41 10.64 4.13 -12.26
N LEU A 42 9.55 4.88 -12.49
CA LEU A 42 9.47 5.84 -13.58
C LEU A 42 9.99 7.21 -13.14
N ASP A 43 10.47 8.00 -14.10
CA ASP A 43 10.87 9.39 -13.93
C ASP A 43 10.22 10.30 -14.99
N GLY A 44 10.24 11.61 -14.74
CA GLY A 44 9.79 12.63 -15.70
C GLY A 44 8.34 12.48 -16.18
N GLU A 45 8.08 12.81 -17.45
CA GLU A 45 6.74 12.80 -18.04
C GLU A 45 6.06 11.43 -17.98
N GLN A 46 6.80 10.34 -18.14
CA GLN A 46 6.25 8.98 -18.04
C GLN A 46 5.74 8.71 -16.62
N HIS A 47 6.49 9.13 -15.60
CA HIS A 47 6.04 9.08 -14.21
C HIS A 47 4.80 9.95 -13.99
N HIS A 48 4.82 11.21 -14.44
CA HIS A 48 3.69 12.13 -14.25
C HIS A 48 2.41 11.57 -14.88
N HIS A 49 2.49 11.10 -16.12
CA HIS A 49 1.37 10.51 -16.83
C HIS A 49 0.83 9.27 -16.09
N ARG A 50 1.70 8.33 -15.68
CA ARG A 50 1.28 7.12 -14.95
C ARG A 50 0.73 7.45 -13.57
N LYS A 51 1.31 8.44 -12.88
CA LYS A 51 0.90 8.87 -11.54
C LYS A 51 -0.49 9.49 -11.56
N ASN A 52 -0.86 10.19 -12.64
CA ASN A 52 -2.18 10.79 -12.75
C ASN A 52 -3.30 9.75 -12.69
N TYR A 53 -3.11 8.54 -13.24
CA TYR A 53 -4.10 7.46 -13.06
C TYR A 53 -4.38 7.11 -11.60
N PHE A 54 -3.38 7.22 -10.72
CA PHE A 54 -3.60 7.05 -9.28
C PHE A 54 -4.31 8.26 -8.67
N MET A 55 -3.98 9.47 -9.11
CA MET A 55 -4.59 10.70 -8.60
C MET A 55 -6.07 10.81 -8.99
N ASP A 56 -6.43 10.34 -10.19
CA ASP A 56 -7.83 10.29 -10.67
C ASP A 56 -8.71 9.38 -9.80
N LEU A 57 -8.11 8.43 -9.08
CA LEU A 57 -8.83 7.57 -8.12
C LEU A 57 -8.95 8.19 -6.71
N MET A 58 -8.15 9.23 -6.42
CA MET A 58 -8.02 9.83 -5.08
C MET A 58 -8.81 11.15 -4.97
N THR A 59 -9.93 11.27 -5.68
CA THR A 59 -10.79 12.46 -5.57
C THR A 59 -11.44 12.54 -4.18
N PRO A 60 -11.80 13.73 -3.69
CA PRO A 60 -12.49 13.86 -2.41
C PRO A 60 -13.75 13.00 -2.31
N GLU A 61 -14.58 12.93 -3.36
CA GLU A 61 -15.80 12.11 -3.32
C GLU A 61 -15.46 10.62 -3.18
N ARG A 62 -14.50 10.11 -3.97
CA ARG A 62 -14.09 8.71 -3.87
C ARG A 62 -13.47 8.38 -2.52
N MET A 63 -12.76 9.31 -1.90
CA MET A 63 -12.21 9.12 -0.56
C MET A 63 -13.29 9.12 0.52
N THR A 64 -14.34 9.94 0.36
CA THR A 64 -15.54 9.85 1.22
C THR A 64 -16.20 8.48 1.09
N ASP A 65 -16.43 8.00 -0.13
CA ASP A 65 -16.99 6.65 -0.35
C ASP A 65 -16.14 5.56 0.34
N TYR A 66 -14.80 5.65 0.22
CA TYR A 66 -13.90 4.72 0.89
C TYR A 66 -14.05 4.75 2.43
N HIS A 67 -14.15 5.94 3.02
CA HIS A 67 -14.31 6.08 4.46
C HIS A 67 -15.64 5.50 4.95
N ASP A 68 -16.74 5.75 4.23
CA ASP A 68 -18.06 5.23 4.59
C ASP A 68 -18.09 3.70 4.52
N LEU A 69 -17.46 3.11 3.49
CA LEU A 69 -17.29 1.66 3.36
C LEU A 69 -16.44 1.09 4.51
N LEU A 70 -15.32 1.76 4.83
CA LEU A 70 -14.43 1.32 5.89
C LEU A 70 -15.11 1.36 7.26
N GLU A 71 -15.82 2.44 7.58
CA GLU A 71 -16.56 2.59 8.83
C GLU A 71 -17.63 1.52 8.99
N ARG A 72 -18.42 1.29 7.92
CA ARG A 72 -19.45 0.25 7.90
C ARG A 72 -18.85 -1.15 8.12
N ASN A 73 -17.79 -1.48 7.38
CA ASN A 73 -17.17 -2.80 7.43
C ASN A 73 -16.45 -3.04 8.75
N LEU A 74 -15.78 -2.01 9.29
CA LEU A 74 -15.12 -2.09 10.59
C LEU A 74 -16.12 -2.26 11.72
N SER A 75 -17.18 -1.44 11.77
CA SER A 75 -18.22 -1.53 12.79
C SER A 75 -18.87 -2.92 12.79
N HIS A 76 -19.22 -3.43 11.61
CA HIS A 76 -19.81 -4.76 11.47
C HIS A 76 -18.91 -5.91 11.99
N GLU A 77 -17.58 -5.83 11.75
CA GLU A 77 -16.67 -6.86 12.24
C GLU A 77 -16.36 -6.72 13.74
N LEU A 78 -16.37 -5.49 14.27
CA LEU A 78 -16.22 -5.21 15.70
C LEU A 78 -17.41 -5.70 16.52
N ASP A 79 -18.65 -5.56 16.01
CA ASP A 79 -19.87 -6.04 16.67
C ASP A 79 -19.86 -7.57 16.92
N LYS A 80 -19.07 -8.31 16.15
CA LYS A 80 -18.90 -9.77 16.30
C LYS A 80 -17.88 -10.14 17.38
N GLN A 81 -17.07 -9.18 17.83
CA GLN A 81 -16.01 -9.44 18.80
C GLN A 81 -16.52 -9.30 20.23
N SER A 82 -15.97 -10.11 21.12
CA SER A 82 -16.20 -9.98 22.56
C SER A 82 -14.93 -10.36 23.32
N GLY A 83 -14.65 -9.70 24.45
CA GLY A 83 -13.44 -9.94 25.22
C GLY A 83 -12.16 -9.59 24.44
N THR A 84 -11.14 -10.44 24.52
CA THR A 84 -9.85 -10.24 23.87
C THR A 84 -9.86 -10.84 22.45
N PHE A 85 -9.46 -10.05 21.46
CA PHE A 85 -9.32 -10.47 20.07
C PHE A 85 -8.05 -9.86 19.44
N GLU A 86 -7.65 -10.41 18.29
CA GLU A 86 -6.44 -10.00 17.56
C GLU A 86 -6.78 -8.87 16.56
N LEU A 87 -6.46 -7.64 16.92
CA LEU A 87 -6.82 -6.44 16.15
C LEU A 87 -6.20 -6.42 14.76
N PHE A 88 -4.98 -6.92 14.58
CA PHE A 88 -4.29 -6.87 13.30
C PHE A 88 -4.97 -7.78 12.26
N SER A 89 -5.33 -9.01 12.63
CA SER A 89 -6.07 -9.95 11.80
C SER A 89 -7.44 -9.39 11.40
N LEU A 90 -8.16 -8.79 12.36
CA LEU A 90 -9.43 -8.12 12.09
C LEU A 90 -9.24 -6.98 11.08
N THR A 91 -8.33 -6.06 11.36
CA THR A 91 -8.09 -4.86 10.55
C THR A 91 -7.63 -5.22 9.14
N LYS A 92 -6.73 -6.20 9.01
CA LYS A 92 -6.25 -6.71 7.73
C LYS A 92 -7.40 -7.20 6.85
N ASN A 93 -8.31 -8.00 7.41
CA ASN A 93 -9.47 -8.51 6.68
C ASN A 93 -10.45 -7.39 6.30
N VAL A 94 -10.71 -6.45 7.21
CA VAL A 94 -11.57 -5.29 6.95
C VAL A 94 -10.99 -4.42 5.83
N LEU A 95 -9.71 -4.09 5.90
CA LEU A 95 -9.03 -3.28 4.88
C LEU A 95 -9.05 -3.96 3.51
N PHE A 96 -8.74 -5.27 3.44
CA PHE A 96 -8.76 -6.02 2.20
C PHE A 96 -10.14 -6.03 1.53
N LYS A 97 -11.19 -6.38 2.28
CA LYS A 97 -12.54 -6.41 1.74
C LYS A 97 -13.02 -5.03 1.31
N THR A 98 -12.75 -4.01 2.12
CA THR A 98 -13.12 -2.62 1.84
C THR A 98 -12.44 -2.11 0.57
N ILE A 99 -11.14 -2.34 0.40
CA ILE A 99 -10.44 -1.87 -0.80
C ILE A 99 -10.91 -2.64 -2.05
N CYS A 100 -11.21 -3.93 -1.95
CA CYS A 100 -11.79 -4.70 -3.05
C CYS A 100 -13.16 -4.15 -3.47
N GLU A 101 -14.05 -3.89 -2.51
CA GLU A 101 -15.37 -3.29 -2.76
C GLU A 101 -15.24 -1.91 -3.40
N TRP A 102 -14.42 -1.04 -2.81
CA TRP A 102 -14.18 0.32 -3.32
C TRP A 102 -13.55 0.34 -4.72
N SER A 103 -12.70 -0.65 -5.03
CA SER A 103 -12.05 -0.82 -6.34
C SER A 103 -12.91 -1.56 -7.37
N GLY A 104 -14.12 -2.02 -6.99
CA GLY A 104 -15.00 -2.78 -7.87
C GLY A 104 -14.55 -4.22 -8.14
N ILE A 105 -13.67 -4.79 -7.30
CA ILE A 105 -13.20 -6.17 -7.40
C ILE A 105 -14.24 -7.10 -6.78
N ASN A 106 -14.82 -7.98 -7.61
CA ASN A 106 -15.80 -8.95 -7.16
C ASN A 106 -15.11 -10.17 -6.51
N LEU A 107 -15.27 -10.31 -5.18
CA LEU A 107 -14.74 -11.43 -4.41
C LEU A 107 -15.66 -12.67 -4.39
N ALA A 108 -16.89 -12.59 -4.90
CA ALA A 108 -17.86 -13.70 -4.85
C ALA A 108 -17.37 -15.02 -5.48
N PRO A 109 -16.52 -15.04 -6.52
CA PRO A 109 -15.98 -16.29 -7.07
C PRO A 109 -14.95 -16.98 -6.18
N LEU A 110 -14.39 -16.29 -5.17
CA LEU A 110 -13.32 -16.79 -4.33
C LEU A 110 -13.87 -17.44 -3.05
N SER A 111 -13.20 -18.49 -2.60
CA SER A 111 -13.44 -19.09 -1.29
C SER A 111 -12.96 -18.17 -0.15
N GLN A 112 -13.45 -18.41 1.06
CA GLN A 112 -13.00 -17.66 2.24
C GLN A 112 -11.51 -17.88 2.54
N LEU A 113 -10.96 -19.05 2.18
CA LEU A 113 -9.53 -19.32 2.33
C LEU A 113 -8.71 -18.46 1.38
N GLU A 114 -9.07 -18.42 0.10
CA GLU A 114 -8.39 -17.58 -0.91
C GLU A 114 -8.45 -16.10 -0.54
N ILE A 115 -9.62 -15.61 -0.07
CA ILE A 115 -9.76 -14.23 0.41
C ILE A 115 -8.83 -13.95 1.60
N SER A 116 -8.72 -14.90 2.55
CA SER A 116 -7.84 -14.76 3.72
C SER A 116 -6.36 -14.75 3.32
N GLU A 117 -5.95 -15.60 2.37
CA GLU A 117 -4.58 -15.65 1.84
C GLU A 117 -4.23 -14.36 1.07
N LEU A 118 -5.17 -13.83 0.28
CA LEU A 118 -4.97 -12.55 -0.40
C LEU A 118 -4.88 -11.38 0.58
N ALA A 119 -5.70 -11.38 1.64
CA ALA A 119 -5.62 -10.37 2.69
C ALA A 119 -4.27 -10.38 3.42
N ASP A 120 -3.59 -11.53 3.49
CA ASP A 120 -2.25 -11.64 4.08
C ASP A 120 -1.17 -10.84 3.34
N PHE A 121 -1.38 -10.44 2.08
CA PHE A 121 -0.48 -9.53 1.39
C PHE A 121 -0.41 -8.14 2.05
N ILE A 122 -1.44 -7.70 2.78
CA ILE A 122 -1.38 -6.45 3.56
C ILE A 122 -0.26 -6.50 4.60
N LYS A 123 0.06 -7.69 5.13
CA LYS A 123 1.17 -7.86 6.08
C LYS A 123 2.51 -7.44 5.48
N LEU A 124 2.72 -7.69 4.19
CA LEU A 124 3.95 -7.34 3.47
C LEU A 124 4.14 -5.82 3.39
N LEU A 125 3.06 -5.06 3.19
CA LEU A 125 3.10 -3.59 3.19
C LEU A 125 3.47 -3.04 4.58
N CYS A 126 2.92 -3.63 5.65
CA CYS A 126 3.23 -3.21 7.03
C CYS A 126 4.65 -3.59 7.46
N SER A 127 5.17 -4.73 7.02
CA SER A 127 6.51 -5.21 7.42
C SER A 127 7.65 -4.65 6.58
N ALA A 128 7.38 -4.12 5.38
CA ALA A 128 8.37 -3.45 4.55
C ALA A 128 8.97 -2.19 5.22
N GLY A 129 8.26 -1.59 6.19
CA GLY A 129 8.80 -0.51 7.05
C GLY A 129 9.61 -0.99 8.27
N LEU A 130 9.69 -2.31 8.50
CA LEU A 130 10.23 -2.90 9.74
C LEU A 130 11.34 -3.93 9.51
N SER A 131 11.82 -4.13 8.29
CA SER A 131 13.03 -4.95 8.10
C SER A 131 14.21 -4.22 8.76
N PRO A 132 14.85 -4.80 9.81
CA PRO A 132 16.11 -4.28 10.29
C PRO A 132 17.11 -4.28 9.12
N PRO A 133 18.09 -3.37 9.09
CA PRO A 133 19.19 -3.51 8.13
C PRO A 133 19.76 -4.92 8.33
N LEU A 134 19.73 -5.72 7.26
CA LEU A 134 20.44 -6.99 7.23
C LEU A 134 21.87 -6.70 7.69
N SER A 135 22.24 -7.30 8.81
CA SER A 135 23.59 -7.22 9.37
C SER A 135 24.59 -7.51 8.25
N PRO A 136 25.67 -6.72 8.12
CA PRO A 136 26.67 -6.99 7.10
C PRO A 136 27.36 -8.31 7.43
N ILE A 137 27.34 -9.24 6.47
CA ILE A 137 28.38 -10.27 6.34
C ILE A 137 29.55 -9.60 5.62
#